data_AF-A0A502LM29-F1
#
_entry.id   AF-A0A502LM29-F1
#
_cell.length_a   1.000
_cell.length_b   1.000
_cell.length_c   1.000
_cell.angle_alpha   90.00
_cell.angle_beta   90.00
_cell.angle_gamma   90.00
#
_symmetry.space_group_name_H-M   'P 1'
#
loop_
_entity.id
_entity.type
_entity.pdbx_description
1 polymer ?
#
loop_
_entity_poly.entity_id
_entity_poly.type
_entity_poly.pdbx_seq_one_letter_code
_entity_poly.pdbx_strand_id
1 'polypeptide(L)' 'MEEKRYSEAGGVTSNTITEIQKEHIRACILKAIENGAYYPGLEERACQAISYINRFSDAQIKEKLIDNKTGEVYMLVRP' A
#
# COMPACT_ATOMS: atom_id res chain seq x y z
N MET A 1 -25.66 -14.40 -27.91
CA MET A 1 -24.88 -13.61 -26.96
C MET A 1 -23.55 -14.33 -26.81
N GLU A 2 -22.46 -13.82 -27.35
CA GLU A 2 -21.16 -14.51 -27.22
C GLU A 2 -20.72 -14.44 -25.75
N GLU A 3 -20.64 -15.59 -25.10
CA GLU A 3 -20.05 -15.68 -23.76
C GLU A 3 -18.57 -15.32 -23.87
N LYS A 4 -18.20 -14.15 -23.31
CA LYS A 4 -16.80 -13.76 -23.22
C LYS A 4 -16.05 -14.84 -22.45
N ARG A 5 -15.06 -15.46 -23.10
CA ARG A 5 -14.24 -16.54 -22.53
C ARG A 5 -13.48 -16.11 -21.27
N TYR A 6 -13.15 -14.84 -21.17
CA TYR A 6 -12.47 -14.24 -20.03
C TYR A 6 -13.30 -13.10 -19.46
N SER A 7 -13.31 -12.97 -18.13
CA SER A 7 -13.84 -11.82 -17.41
C SER A 7 -12.71 -11.09 -16.69
N GLU A 8 -12.68 -9.76 -16.83
CA GLU A 8 -11.74 -8.89 -16.12
C GLU A 8 -12.35 -8.47 -14.78
N ALA A 9 -11.60 -8.68 -13.70
CA ALA A 9 -11.92 -8.22 -12.37
C ALA A 9 -10.74 -7.37 -11.87
N GLY A 10 -10.84 -6.06 -12.07
CA GLY A 10 -9.89 -5.09 -11.52
C GLY A 10 -10.21 -4.82 -10.06
N GLY A 11 -9.21 -4.95 -9.18
CA GLY A 11 -9.31 -4.54 -7.78
C GLY A 11 -8.16 -3.62 -7.42
N VAL A 12 -8.47 -2.37 -7.04
CA VAL A 12 -7.50 -1.48 -6.41
C VAL A 12 -7.54 -1.75 -4.92
N THR A 13 -6.48 -2.34 -4.35
CA THR A 13 -6.28 -2.29 -2.90
C THR A 13 -5.81 -0.87 -2.56
N SER A 14 -6.78 0.03 -2.38
CA SER A 14 -6.54 1.42 -2.01
C SER A 14 -6.00 1.45 -0.57
N ASN A 15 -4.68 1.42 -0.41
CA ASN A 15 -4.08 1.79 0.87
C ASN A 15 -4.20 3.31 1.00
N THR A 16 -5.15 3.68 1.84
CA THR A 16 -5.96 4.91 1.84
C THR A 16 -5.21 6.10 2.46
N ILE A 17 -3.99 6.39 2.01
CA ILE A 17 -3.21 7.53 2.54
C ILE A 17 -2.54 8.29 1.40
N THR A 18 -3.02 9.51 1.17
CA THR A 18 -2.46 10.46 0.20
C THR A 18 -1.05 10.92 0.61
N GLU A 19 -0.26 11.42 -0.35
CA GLU A 19 1.08 11.96 -0.05
C GLU A 19 1.05 13.09 0.99
N ILE A 20 0.04 13.96 0.95
CA ILE A 20 -0.15 15.04 1.93
C ILE A 20 -0.35 14.46 3.34
N GLN A 21 -1.15 13.40 3.47
CA GLN A 21 -1.36 12.73 4.74
C GLN A 21 -0.09 12.02 5.23
N LYS A 22 0.69 11.41 4.33
CA LYS A 22 2.00 10.82 4.69
C LYS A 22 2.95 11.87 5.24
N GLU A 23 3.02 13.03 4.60
CA GLU A 23 3.86 14.14 5.04
C GLU A 23 3.43 14.64 6.43
N HIS A 24 2.13 14.81 6.66
CA HIS A 24 1.62 15.17 7.98
C HIS A 24 1.98 14.13 9.05
N ILE A 25 1.88 12.84 8.75
CA ILE A 25 2.25 11.78 9.71
C ILE A 25 3.75 11.81 9.99
N ARG A 26 4.61 11.95 8.97
CA ARG A 26 6.06 12.10 9.13
C ARG A 26 6.41 13.28 10.02
N ALA A 27 5.81 14.45 9.77
CA ALA A 27 6.02 15.65 10.57
C ALA A 27 5.57 15.47 12.03
N CYS A 28 4.42 14.84 12.26
CA CYS A 28 3.94 14.54 13.62
C CYS A 28 4.87 13.61 14.39
N ILE A 29 5.41 12.56 13.74
CA ILE A 29 6.38 11.64 14.36
C ILE A 29 7.64 12.39 14.77
N LEU A 30 8.21 13.19 13.87
CA LEU A 30 9.42 13.97 14.16
C LEU A 30 9.20 14.97 15.28
N LYS A 31 8.05 15.65 15.28
CA LYS A 31 7.67 16.60 16.34
C LYS A 31 7.48 15.90 17.69
N ALA A 32 6.90 14.71 17.72
CA ALA A 32 6.75 13.93 18.95
C ALA A 32 8.12 13.48 19.51
N ILE A 33 9.06 13.12 18.63
CA ILE A 33 10.44 12.77 19.01
C ILE A 33 11.18 13.99 19.56
N GLU A 34 11.07 15.14 18.89
CA GLU A 34 11.69 16.41 19.31
C GLU A 34 11.26 16.84 20.71
N ASN A 35 9.99 16.63 21.06
CA ASN A 35 9.42 17.01 22.35
C ASN A 35 9.47 15.88 23.40
N GLY A 36 9.93 14.68 23.02
CA GLY A 36 9.97 13.49 23.86
C GLY A 36 11.34 13.28 24.54
N ALA A 37 11.36 12.45 25.58
CA ALA A 37 12.62 12.01 26.16
C ALA A 37 13.28 10.97 25.24
N TYR A 38 14.57 11.18 24.97
CA TYR A 38 15.36 10.21 24.22
C TYR A 38 15.51 8.90 25.01
N TYR A 39 15.41 7.77 24.32
CA TYR A 39 15.72 6.45 24.86
C TYR A 39 16.45 5.60 23.80
N PRO A 40 17.32 4.66 24.21
CA PRO A 40 18.04 3.82 23.26
C PRO A 40 17.10 3.04 22.33
N GLY A 41 17.37 3.11 21.02
CA GLY A 41 16.55 2.45 19.98
C GLY A 41 15.37 3.29 19.47
N LEU A 42 15.24 4.54 19.92
CA LEU A 42 14.25 5.48 19.39
C LEU A 42 14.47 5.76 17.90
N GLU A 43 15.73 5.86 17.45
CA GLU A 43 16.08 6.13 16.05
C GLU A 43 15.64 5.00 15.13
N GLU A 44 15.92 3.75 15.50
CA GLU A 44 15.52 2.58 14.71
C GLU A 44 14.00 2.48 14.61
N ARG A 45 13.28 2.73 15.72
CA ARG A 45 11.81 2.75 15.73
C ARG A 45 11.25 3.90 14.88
N ALA A 46 11.87 5.06 14.92
CA ALA A 46 11.50 6.21 14.09
C ALA A 46 11.70 5.89 12.60
N CYS A 47 12.86 5.33 12.23
CA CYS A 47 13.15 4.89 10.87
C CYS A 47 12.17 3.82 10.39
N GLN A 48 11.85 2.83 11.22
CA GLN A 48 10.85 1.81 10.90
C GLN A 48 9.47 2.43 10.67
N ALA A 49 9.02 3.33 11.55
CA ALA A 49 7.73 4.00 11.42
C ALA A 49 7.63 4.81 10.11
N ILE A 50 8.67 5.59 9.78
CA ILE A 50 8.73 6.36 8.53
C ILE A 50 8.76 5.43 7.30
N SER A 51 9.54 4.34 7.36
CA SER A 51 9.60 3.34 6.29
C SER A 51 8.25 2.68 6.03
N TYR A 52 7.51 2.32 7.10
CA TYR A 52 6.17 1.75 6.97
C TYR A 52 5.19 2.72 6.30
N ILE A 53 5.22 4.01 6.64
CA ILE A 53 4.37 5.04 6.00
C ILE A 53 4.61 5.12 4.50
N ASN A 54 5.89 5.07 4.08
CA ASN A 54 6.26 5.08 2.67
C ASN A 54 5.76 3.82 1.94
N ARG A 55 5.71 2.68 2.64
CA ARG A 55 5.22 1.40 2.09
C ARG A 55 3.72 1.39 1.79
N PHE A 56 2.93 2.28 2.40
CA PHE A 56 1.52 2.50 2.02
C PHE A 56 1.38 3.26 0.68
N SER A 57 2.48 3.70 0.07
CA SER A 57 2.51 4.37 -1.24
C SER A 57 2.59 3.44 -2.44
N ASP A 58 3.02 2.21 -2.24
CA ASP A 58 3.18 1.23 -3.31
C ASP A 58 1.81 0.61 -3.58
N ALA A 59 0.92 1.42 -4.17
CA ALA A 59 -0.41 1.00 -4.56
C ALA A 59 -0.29 -0.05 -5.69
N GLN A 60 -0.21 -1.32 -5.31
CA GLN A 60 -0.17 -2.41 -6.28
C GLN A 60 -1.50 -2.48 -7.02
N ILE A 61 -1.46 -2.24 -8.33
CA ILE A 61 -2.60 -2.51 -9.20
C ILE A 61 -2.65 -4.02 -9.42
N LYS A 62 -3.72 -4.66 -8.96
CA LYS A 62 -3.98 -6.08 -9.16
C LYS A 62 -5.09 -6.24 -10.20
N GLU A 63 -4.70 -6.57 -11.42
CA GLU A 63 -5.63 -6.96 -12.48
C GLU A 63 -5.81 -8.48 -12.40
N LYS A 64 -7.05 -8.94 -12.18
CA LYS A 64 -7.40 -10.37 -12.26
C LYS A 64 -8.12 -10.64 -13.56
N LEU A 65 -7.70 -11.70 -14.24
CA LEU A 65 -8.34 -12.20 -15.45
C LEU A 65 -8.81 -13.63 -15.15
N ILE A 66 -10.11 -13.85 -15.22
CA ILE A 66 -10.75 -15.11 -14.83
C ILE A 66 -11.21 -15.82 -16.11
N ASP A 67 -10.75 -17.05 -16.33
CA ASP A 67 -11.27 -17.92 -17.40
C ASP A 67 -12.62 -18.50 -16.96
N ASN A 68 -13.69 -18.16 -17.67
CA ASN A 68 -15.04 -18.56 -17.32
C ASN A 68 -15.36 -20.04 -17.64
N LYS A 69 -14.48 -20.74 -18.37
CA LYS A 69 -14.61 -22.17 -18.70
C LYS A 69 -13.85 -23.08 -17.74
N THR A 70 -12.64 -22.68 -17.34
CA THR A 70 -11.77 -23.50 -16.47
C THR A 70 -11.79 -23.03 -15.01
N GLY A 71 -12.22 -21.80 -14.75
CA GLY A 71 -12.13 -21.17 -13.42
C GLY A 71 -10.72 -20.70 -13.06
N GLU A 72 -9.76 -20.78 -13.99
CA GLU A 72 -8.38 -20.36 -13.76
C GLU A 72 -8.29 -18.85 -13.58
N VAL A 73 -7.49 -18.41 -12.61
CA VAL A 73 -7.28 -17.01 -12.27
C VAL A 73 -5.85 -16.60 -12.64
N TYR A 74 -5.74 -15.68 -13.58
CA TYR A 74 -4.48 -15.06 -13.98
C TYR A 74 -4.36 -13.71 -13.28
N MET A 75 -3.28 -13.50 -12.53
CA MET A 75 -3.03 -12.25 -11.80
C MET A 75 -1.86 -11.49 -12.40
N LEU A 76 -2.11 -10.23 -12.78
CA LEU A 76 -1.05 -9.27 -13.08
C LEU A 76 -0.91 -8.33 -11.89
N VAL A 77 0.30 -8.28 -11.31
CA VAL A 77 0.65 -7.36 -10.23
C VAL A 77 1.59 -6.33 -10.80
N ARG A 78 1.17 -5.06 -10.81
CA ARG A 78 2.04 -3.93 -11.19
C ARG A 78 2.44 -3.15 -9.93
N PRO A 79 3.71 -2.74 -9.80
CA PRO A 79 4.14 -1.85 -8.73
C PRO A 79 3.47 -0.48 -8.82
#